data_AF-A0A9D9Q837-F1
#
_entry.id   AF-A0A9D9Q837-F1
#
_cell.length_a   1.000
_cell.length_b   1.000
_cell.length_c   1.000
_cell.angle_alpha   90.00
_cell.angle_beta   90.00
_cell.angle_gamma   90.00
#
_symmetry.space_group_name_H-M   'P 1'
#
loop_
_entity.id
_entity.type
_entity.pdbx_description
1 polymer ?
#
loop_
_entity_poly.entity_id
_entity_poly.type
_entity_poly.pdbx_seq_one_letter_code
_entity_poly.pdbx_strand_id
1 'polypeptide(L)' 'LLDAGQGEGKAFDWNLLEKVKRPYFLAGGLNEDNIADALMLNPFAVDVSSGIETDGKKDAEKMKRFIEIVRKGESNE' A
#
# COMPACT_ATOMS: atom_id res chain seq x y z
N LEU A 1 -1.94 -6.35 10.87
CA LEU A 1 -2.39 -6.00 9.52
C LEU A 1 -3.54 -5.01 9.67
N LEU A 2 -3.39 -3.81 9.12
CA LEU A 2 -4.43 -2.79 9.05
C LEU A 2 -4.89 -2.74 7.60
N ASP A 3 -6.15 -3.08 7.36
CA ASP A 3 -6.75 -3.09 6.04
C ASP A 3 -7.51 -1.77 5.84
N ALA A 4 -7.00 -0.95 4.92
CA ALA A 4 -7.59 0.31 4.50
C ALA A 4 -8.85 0.11 3.63
N GLY A 5 -9.32 -1.13 3.43
CA GLY A 5 -10.65 -1.46 2.96
C GLY A 5 -10.95 -1.10 1.50
N GLN A 6 -11.30 -2.13 0.72
CA GLN A 6 -12.27 -1.99 -0.37
C GLN A 6 -13.50 -2.81 0.04
N GLY A 7 -14.51 -2.17 0.64
CA GLY A 7 -15.67 -2.91 1.17
C GLY A 7 -16.98 -2.15 1.40
N GLU A 8 -16.98 -0.84 1.66
CA GLU A 8 -18.25 -0.12 1.98
C GLU A 8 -18.35 1.31 1.36
N GLY A 9 -17.60 1.59 0.30
CA GLY A 9 -17.69 2.88 -0.42
C GLY A 9 -17.15 4.10 0.34
N LYS A 10 -16.47 3.90 1.47
CA LYS A 10 -15.73 4.95 2.19
C LYS A 10 -14.24 4.70 2.01
N ALA A 11 -13.51 5.69 1.50
CA ALA A 11 -12.06 5.69 1.51
C ALA A 11 -11.59 5.65 2.98
N PHE A 12 -10.66 4.76 3.30
CA PHE A 12 -10.06 4.73 4.63
C PHE A 12 -9.25 5.99 4.86
N ASP A 13 -9.45 6.60 6.02
CA ASP A 13 -8.74 7.82 6.40
C ASP A 13 -7.36 7.46 6.96
N TRP A 14 -6.34 7.65 6.13
CA TRP A 14 -4.95 7.33 6.44
C TRP A 14 -4.40 8.19 7.59
N ASN A 15 -5.02 9.33 7.88
CA ASN A 15 -4.66 10.18 9.02
C ASN A 15 -4.84 9.47 10.37
N LEU A 16 -5.68 8.42 10.43
CA LEU A 16 -5.83 7.61 11.64
C LEU A 16 -4.56 6.79 11.95
N LEU A 17 -3.74 6.51 10.93
CA LEU A 17 -2.51 5.72 11.07
C LEU A 17 -1.34 6.54 11.61
N GLU A 18 -1.32 7.87 11.47
CA GLU A 18 -0.27 8.74 12.02
C GLU A 18 -0.12 8.60 13.55
N LYS A 19 -1.20 8.21 14.23
CA LYS A 19 -1.22 8.00 15.69
C LYS A 19 -0.74 6.62 16.11
N VAL A 20 -0.53 5.70 15.17
CA VAL A 20 -0.10 4.33 15.44
C VAL A 20 1.41 4.32 15.66
N LYS A 21 1.82 4.27 16.93
CA LYS A 21 3.24 4.30 17.32
C LYS A 21 3.96 2.94 17.30
N ARG A 22 3.25 1.87 16.96
CA ARG A 22 3.80 0.50 16.93
C ARG A 22 3.99 0.05 15.48
N PRO A 23 4.98 -0.81 15.18
CA PRO A 23 5.10 -1.42 13.86
C PRO A 23 3.76 -2.04 13.41
N TYR A 24 3.33 -1.72 12.19
CA TYR A 24 2.09 -2.22 11.62
C TYR A 24 2.28 -2.55 10.15
N PHE A 25 1.46 -3.48 9.66
CA PHE A 25 1.42 -3.83 8.24
C PHE A 25 0.22 -3.11 7.64
N LEU A 26 0.39 -2.47 6.49
CA LEU A 26 -0.66 -1.75 5.78
C LEU A 26 -1.13 -2.56 4.57
N ALA A 27 -2.43 -2.77 4.47
CA ALA A 27 -3.09 -3.43 3.34
C ALA A 27 -4.30 -2.60 2.89
N GLY A 28 -4.98 -3.06 1.85
CA GLY A 28 -6.27 -2.51 1.43
C GLY A 28 -6.13 -1.46 0.34
N GLY A 29 -6.55 -1.81 -0.89
CA GLY A 29 -6.61 -0.88 -2.00
C GLY A 29 -5.27 -0.30 -2.48
N LEU A 30 -4.13 -0.84 -2.03
CA LEU A 30 -2.81 -0.38 -2.47
C LEU A 30 -2.57 -0.70 -3.95
N ASN A 31 -2.00 0.24 -4.68
CA ASN A 31 -1.63 0.14 -6.10
C ASN A 31 -0.46 1.08 -6.43
N GLU A 32 -0.04 1.15 -7.70
CA GLU A 32 1.07 2.00 -8.13
C GLU A 32 0.82 3.51 -7.95
N ASP A 33 -0.43 3.95 -7.90
CA ASP A 33 -0.80 5.36 -7.78
C ASP A 33 -0.74 5.86 -6.33
N ASN A 34 -1.03 5.00 -5.35
CA ASN A 34 -1.16 5.40 -3.93
C ASN A 34 -0.09 4.82 -3.00
N ILE A 35 0.74 3.87 -3.45
CA ILE A 35 1.75 3.24 -2.59
C ILE A 35 2.80 4.23 -2.11
N ALA A 36 3.19 5.21 -2.92
CA ALA A 36 4.14 6.25 -2.51
C ALA A 36 3.61 7.05 -1.31
N ASP A 37 2.33 7.41 -1.33
CA ASP A 37 1.68 8.10 -0.22
C ASP A 37 1.57 7.19 1.02
N ALA A 38 1.36 5.90 0.80
CA ALA A 38 1.17 4.92 1.87
C ALA A 38 2.47 4.73 2.67
N LEU A 39 3.61 4.79 1.98
CA LEU A 39 4.94 4.67 2.58
C LEU A 39 5.27 5.89 3.46
N MET A 40 4.69 7.07 3.22
CA MET A 40 4.88 8.24 4.09
C MET A 40 4.36 8.01 5.52
N LEU A 41 3.44 7.06 5.71
CA LEU A 41 2.94 6.66 7.03
C LEU A 41 3.92 5.76 7.80
N ASN A 42 5.06 5.41 7.18
CA ASN A 42 6.10 4.54 7.71
C ASN A 42 5.57 3.18 8.21
N PRO A 43 4.79 2.43 7.40
CA PRO A 43 4.39 1.08 7.76
C PRO A 43 5.62 0.17 7.81
N PHE A 44 5.59 -0.83 8.69
CA PHE A 44 6.66 -1.83 8.75
C PHE A 44 6.64 -2.76 7.52
N ALA A 45 5.45 -3.02 6.97
CA ALA A 45 5.29 -3.79 5.75
C ALA A 45 4.02 -3.35 5.01
N VAL A 46 3.98 -3.56 3.71
CA VAL A 46 2.80 -3.35 2.86
C VAL A 46 2.34 -4.67 2.25
N ASP A 47 1.03 -4.87 2.17
CA ASP A 47 0.39 -6.05 1.56
C ASP A 47 -0.53 -5.62 0.41
N VAL A 48 -0.31 -6.18 -0.77
CA VAL A 48 -1.01 -5.81 -1.99
C VAL A 48 -1.61 -7.03 -2.67
N SER A 49 -2.90 -6.93 -3.04
CA SER A 49 -3.60 -7.98 -3.77
C SER A 49 -4.11 -7.50 -5.13
N SER A 50 -5.28 -6.85 -5.18
CA SER A 50 -5.95 -6.46 -6.44
C SER A 50 -5.25 -5.33 -7.19
N GLY A 51 -4.50 -4.45 -6.52
CA GLY A 51 -3.80 -3.33 -7.17
C GLY A 51 -2.65 -3.72 -8.09
N ILE A 52 -2.23 -4.99 -8.06
CA ILE A 52 -1.24 -5.57 -8.98
C ILE A 52 -1.86 -6.62 -9.92
N GLU A 53 -3.18 -6.60 -10.08
CA GLU A 53 -3.90 -7.49 -10.98
C GLU A 53 -4.36 -6.78 -12.25
N THR A 54 -4.47 -7.54 -13.33
CA THR A 54 -5.14 -7.19 -14.59
C THR A 54 -6.09 -8.34 -14.90
N ASP A 55 -7.38 -8.04 -15.12
CA ASP A 55 -8.44 -9.03 -15.33
C ASP A 55 -8.47 -10.16 -14.28
N GLY A 56 -8.25 -9.80 -13.00
CA GLY A 56 -8.26 -10.72 -11.86
C GLY A 56 -7.06 -11.68 -11.81
N LYS A 57 -6.01 -11.44 -12.59
CA LYS A 57 -4.75 -12.20 -12.56
C LYS A 57 -3.58 -11.28 -12.21
N LYS A 58 -2.60 -11.81 -11.48
CA LYS A 58 -1.38 -11.06 -11.16
C LYS A 58 -0.67 -10.62 -12.44
N ASP A 59 -0.39 -9.32 -12.52
CA ASP A 59 0.26 -8.69 -13.65
C ASP A 59 1.73 -8.42 -13.29
N ALA A 60 2.65 -9.05 -14.04
CA ALA A 60 4.07 -8.97 -13.76
C ALA A 60 4.63 -7.55 -13.90
N GLU A 61 4.10 -6.75 -14.82
CA GLU A 61 4.54 -5.36 -15.01
C GLU A 61 4.07 -4.48 -13.85
N LYS A 62 2.81 -4.62 -13.42
CA LYS A 62 2.31 -3.90 -12.23
C LYS A 62 3.07 -4.29 -10.97
N MET A 63 3.34 -5.59 -10.78
CA MET A 63 4.16 -6.08 -9.67
C MET A 63 5.55 -5.44 -9.67
N LYS A 64 6.22 -5.40 -10.83
CA LYS A 64 7.55 -4.81 -10.96
C LYS A 64 7.53 -3.32 -10.62
N ARG A 65 6.59 -2.55 -11.19
CA ARG A 65 6.41 -1.12 -10.89
C ARG A 65 6.14 -0.87 -9.42
N PHE A 66 5.25 -1.65 -8.81
CA PHE A 66 4.93 -1.55 -7.39
C PHE A 66 6.20 -1.73 -6.52
N ILE A 67 6.98 -2.78 -6.79
CA ILE A 67 8.24 -3.05 -6.05
C ILE A 67 9.27 -1.94 -6.29
N GLU A 68 9.38 -1.41 -7.51
CA GLU A 68 10.28 -0.30 -7.82
C GLU A 68 9.93 0.97 -7.02
N ILE A 69 8.65 1.29 -6.87
CA ILE A 69 8.21 2.44 -6.08
C ILE A 69 8.51 2.22 -4.59
N VAL A 70 8.22 1.02 -4.06
CA VAL A 70 8.52 0.67 -2.66
C VAL A 70 10.00 0.84 -2.35
N ARG A 71 10.89 0.29 -3.19
CA ARG A 71 12.35 0.38 -3.00
C ARG A 71 12.88 1.81 -3.14
N LYS A 72 12.30 2.62 -4.02
CA LYS A 72 12.65 4.04 -4.14
C LYS A 72 12.28 4.82 -2.87
N GLY A 73 11.16 4.48 -2.24
CA GLY A 73 10.74 5.07 -0.97
C GLY A 73 11.70 4.77 0.18
N GLU A 74 12.30 3.56 0.20
CA GLU A 74 13.30 3.15 1.20
C GLU A 74 14.67 3.85 1.02
N SER A 75 14.98 4.36 -0.18
CA SER A 75 16.30 4.89 -0.52
C SER A 75 16.52 6.36 -0.14
N ASN A 76 15.61 6.97 0.63
CA ASN A 76 15.67 8.36 1.08
C ASN A 76 16.20 8.51 2.52
N GLU A 77 17.12 7.64 2.92
CA GLU A 77 17.97 7.79 4.13
C GLU A 77 19.36 8.36 3.79
#